data_AF-A0A958EYG7-F1
#
_entry.id   AF-A0A958EYG7-F1
#
_cell.length_a   1.000
_cell.length_b   1.000
_cell.length_c   1.000
_cell.angle_alpha   90.00
_cell.angle_beta   90.00
_cell.angle_gamma   90.00
#
_symmetry.space_group_name_H-M   'P 1'
#
loop_
_entity.id
_entity.type
_entity.pdbx_description
1 polymer ?
#
loop_
_entity_poly.entity_id
_entity_poly.type
_entity_poly.pdbx_seq_one_letter_code
_entity_poly.pdbx_strand_id
1 'polypeptide(L)'
;MKQQYLINVKKVDNRLVIFLNGENVFDSGIVHDDPDMDRYIDITKKLEEHPEFTSELIFEGFNDSYNSTKENELNPWHFSYRVIKRTLDETGNVVIDADMIIPYDEKHLSNPNVRAINNTYKIVMKEKDYKVVSNSLSQQFYE
;
A
#
# COMPACT_ATOMS: atom_id res chain seq x y z
N MET A 1 25.94 6.27 -4.73
CA MET A 1 24.71 5.43 -4.65
C MET A 1 23.56 6.26 -4.11
N LYS A 2 22.39 6.21 -4.77
CA LYS A 2 21.18 6.95 -4.38
C LYS A 2 20.14 5.98 -3.82
N GLN A 3 19.43 6.36 -2.77
CA GLN A 3 18.32 5.57 -2.23
C GLN A 3 16.98 6.14 -2.69
N GLN A 4 16.01 5.25 -2.93
CA GLN A 4 14.61 5.58 -3.17
C GLN A 4 13.74 4.69 -2.30
N TYR A 5 12.60 5.24 -1.87
CA TYR A 5 11.57 4.54 -1.14
C TYR A 5 10.32 4.53 -2.00
N LEU A 6 9.88 3.33 -2.37
CA LEU A 6 8.84 3.11 -3.36
C LEU A 6 7.74 2.25 -2.78
N ILE A 7 6.51 2.49 -3.20
CA ILE A 7 5.41 1.56 -3.02
C ILE A 7 5.16 0.91 -4.38
N ASN A 8 5.14 -0.41 -4.43
CA ASN A 8 4.76 -1.17 -5.62
C ASN A 8 3.38 -1.77 -5.39
N VAL A 9 2.37 -1.27 -6.10
CA VAL A 9 1.00 -1.81 -6.09
C VAL A 9 0.90 -2.79 -7.26
N LYS A 10 0.70 -4.08 -6.93
CA LYS A 10 0.69 -5.17 -7.91
C LYS A 10 -0.71 -5.52 -8.37
N LYS A 11 -1.65 -5.66 -7.43
CA LYS A 11 -3.03 -6.05 -7.70
C LYS A 11 -3.97 -5.25 -6.81
N VAL A 12 -5.09 -4.84 -7.39
CA VAL A 12 -6.19 -4.19 -6.71
C VAL A 12 -7.49 -4.70 -7.32
N ASP A 13 -8.34 -5.28 -6.50
CA ASP A 13 -9.72 -5.60 -6.84
C ASP A 13 -10.61 -4.83 -5.86
N ASN A 14 -11.46 -3.95 -6.39
CA ASN A 14 -12.12 -2.79 -5.78
C ASN A 14 -11.20 -1.57 -5.66
N ARG A 15 -11.09 -0.92 -4.49
CA ARG A 15 -10.38 0.36 -4.37
C ARG A 15 -9.32 0.33 -3.28
N LEU A 16 -8.10 0.72 -3.61
CA LEU A 16 -6.99 0.89 -2.68
C LEU A 16 -6.58 2.37 -2.65
N VAL A 17 -6.59 2.94 -1.47
CA VAL A 17 -6.16 4.32 -1.19
C VAL A 17 -4.96 4.28 -0.26
N ILE A 18 -3.93 5.06 -0.57
CA ILE A 18 -2.69 5.10 0.21
C ILE A 18 -2.45 6.52 0.69
N PHE A 19 -2.17 6.64 1.98
CA PHE A 19 -1.85 7.92 2.62
C PHE A 19 -0.46 7.87 3.24
N LEU A 20 0.28 8.98 3.13
CA LEU A 20 1.51 9.22 3.86
C LEU A 20 1.39 10.53 4.63
N ASN A 21 1.54 10.48 5.94
CA ASN A 21 1.41 11.64 6.85
C ASN A 21 0.07 12.38 6.69
N GLY A 22 -1.01 11.62 6.46
CA GLY A 22 -2.35 12.16 6.22
C GLY A 22 -2.62 12.65 4.81
N GLU A 23 -1.61 12.70 3.93
CA GLU A 23 -1.78 13.11 2.53
C GLU A 23 -2.01 11.91 1.63
N ASN A 24 -2.96 12.02 0.69
CA ASN A 24 -3.17 11.00 -0.33
C ASN A 24 -1.96 10.96 -1.27
N VAL A 25 -1.32 9.79 -1.40
CA VAL A 25 -0.21 9.55 -2.33
C VAL A 25 -0.62 8.66 -3.50
N PHE A 26 -1.71 7.91 -3.35
CA PHE A 26 -2.26 7.06 -4.39
C PHE A 26 -3.74 6.76 -4.13
N ASP A 27 -4.50 6.65 -5.21
CA ASP A 27 -5.86 6.14 -5.23
C ASP A 27 -6.02 5.35 -6.53
N SER A 28 -6.34 4.06 -6.43
CA SER A 28 -6.54 3.21 -7.61
C SER A 28 -7.79 3.59 -8.40
N GLY A 29 -8.73 4.35 -7.78
CA GLY A 29 -10.12 4.33 -8.21
C GLY A 29 -10.75 2.96 -7.98
N ILE A 30 -11.98 2.78 -8.46
CA ILE A 30 -12.65 1.48 -8.44
C ILE A 30 -12.09 0.64 -9.59
N VAL A 31 -11.53 -0.52 -9.23
CA VAL A 31 -10.95 -1.51 -10.13
C VAL A 31 -11.75 -2.80 -10.01
N HIS A 32 -11.91 -3.53 -11.11
CA HIS A 32 -12.63 -4.81 -11.12
C HIS A 32 -11.79 -5.88 -11.83
N ASP A 33 -12.10 -7.13 -11.51
CA ASP A 33 -11.53 -8.33 -12.14
C ASP A 33 -10.04 -8.55 -11.84
N ASP A 34 -9.56 -8.03 -10.69
CA ASP A 34 -8.23 -8.32 -10.13
C ASP A 34 -7.05 -8.16 -11.13
N PRO A 35 -6.94 -7.00 -11.82
CA PRO A 35 -5.92 -6.79 -12.84
C PRO A 35 -4.54 -6.62 -12.21
N ASP A 36 -3.53 -7.04 -12.96
CA ASP A 36 -2.15 -6.70 -12.67
C ASP A 36 -1.91 -5.22 -13.02
N MET A 37 -1.53 -4.41 -12.02
CA MET A 37 -1.36 -2.96 -12.16
C MET A 37 0.10 -2.51 -12.22
N ASP A 38 1.03 -3.30 -11.65
CA ASP A 38 2.48 -3.02 -11.49
C ASP A 38 2.85 -1.51 -11.44
N ARG A 39 2.24 -0.78 -10.50
CA ARG A 39 2.44 0.67 -10.33
C ARG A 39 3.48 0.93 -9.26
N TYR A 40 4.41 1.85 -9.55
CA TYR A 40 5.39 2.34 -8.59
C TYR A 40 5.08 3.77 -8.17
N ILE A 41 4.99 4.00 -6.87
CA ILE A 41 4.75 5.31 -6.26
C ILE A 41 6.00 5.70 -5.46
N ASP A 42 6.66 6.79 -5.85
CA ASP A 42 7.84 7.28 -5.14
C ASP A 42 7.42 8.12 -3.93
N ILE A 43 7.80 7.68 -2.74
CA ILE A 43 7.52 8.35 -1.46
C ILE A 43 8.78 8.97 -0.82
N THR A 44 9.93 8.93 -1.52
CA THR A 44 11.24 9.35 -1.01
C THR A 44 11.20 10.78 -0.47
N LYS A 45 10.74 11.73 -1.30
CA LYS A 45 10.71 13.16 -0.92
C LYS A 45 9.82 13.42 0.28
N LYS A 46 8.65 12.77 0.33
CA LYS A 46 7.68 12.94 1.43
C LYS A 46 8.22 12.41 2.76
N LEU A 47 9.02 11.35 2.74
CA LEU A 47 9.73 10.89 3.93
C LEU A 47 10.83 11.89 4.33
N GLU A 48 11.57 12.43 3.35
CA GLU A 48 12.67 13.39 3.55
C GLU A 48 12.26 14.80 3.97
N GLU A 49 10.99 15.18 3.84
CA GLU A 49 10.49 16.50 4.25
C GLU A 49 10.66 16.76 5.75
N HIS A 50 10.42 15.74 6.58
CA HIS A 50 10.51 15.81 8.04
C HIS A 50 11.16 14.55 8.63
N PRO A 51 12.48 14.35 8.44
CA PRO A 51 13.19 13.12 8.83
C PRO A 51 13.20 12.88 10.35
N GLU A 52 13.00 13.92 11.16
CA GLU A 52 12.92 13.86 12.62
C GLU A 52 11.57 13.31 13.14
N PHE A 53 10.54 13.27 12.29
CA PHE A 53 9.21 12.79 12.69
C PHE A 53 9.00 11.31 12.34
N THR A 54 8.08 10.69 13.08
CA THR A 54 7.55 9.39 12.69
C THR A 54 6.54 9.59 11.58
N SER A 55 6.84 9.05 10.40
CA SER A 55 5.89 9.05 9.29
C SER A 55 4.85 7.95 9.45
N GLU A 56 3.60 8.24 9.10
CA GLU A 56 2.50 7.28 9.09
C GLU A 56 2.14 6.94 7.64
N LEU A 57 2.27 5.67 7.28
CA LEU A 57 1.88 5.14 5.97
C LEU A 57 0.65 4.24 6.15
N ILE A 58 -0.46 4.60 5.51
CA ILE A 58 -1.75 3.91 5.65
C ILE A 58 -2.16 3.35 4.29
N PHE A 59 -2.53 2.07 4.26
CA PHE A 59 -3.20 1.43 3.13
C PHE A 59 -4.65 1.13 3.52
N GLU A 60 -5.60 1.76 2.82
CA GLU A 60 -7.02 1.51 3.01
C GLU A 60 -7.60 0.85 1.76
N GLY A 61 -8.12 -0.37 1.94
CA GLY A 61 -8.83 -1.09 0.88
C GLY A 61 -10.32 -1.08 1.15
N PHE A 62 -11.09 -0.72 0.14
CA PHE A 62 -12.54 -0.64 0.16
C PHE A 62 -13.12 -1.70 -0.76
N ASN A 63 -14.13 -2.41 -0.29
CA ASN A 63 -14.87 -3.39 -1.07
C ASN A 63 -16.11 -2.74 -1.69
N ASP A 64 -15.88 -1.67 -2.45
CA ASP A 64 -16.94 -0.86 -3.07
C ASP A 64 -17.81 -1.72 -4.01
N SER A 65 -19.06 -1.30 -4.22
CA SER A 65 -20.08 -2.12 -4.86
C SER A 65 -19.65 -2.76 -6.20
N TYR A 66 -19.51 -4.08 -6.18
CA TYR A 66 -19.74 -4.96 -7.32
C TYR A 66 -21.19 -4.79 -7.80
N ASN A 67 -21.40 -4.89 -9.10
CA ASN A 67 -22.70 -4.75 -9.77
C ASN A 67 -23.63 -5.95 -9.51
N SER A 68 -23.76 -6.42 -8.26
CA SER A 68 -24.65 -7.53 -7.93
C SER A 68 -26.10 -7.03 -7.87
N THR A 69 -26.96 -7.67 -8.65
CA THR A 69 -28.41 -7.42 -8.70
C THR A 69 -29.13 -7.99 -7.47
N LYS A 70 -28.39 -8.40 -6.43
CA LYS A 70 -28.89 -9.09 -5.25
C LYS A 70 -28.37 -8.40 -4.00
N GLU A 71 -29.28 -7.84 -3.21
CA GLU A 71 -28.98 -7.47 -1.82
C GLU A 71 -28.44 -8.73 -1.10
N ASN A 72 -27.26 -8.63 -0.49
CA ASN A 72 -26.54 -9.67 0.27
C ASN A 72 -25.56 -10.59 -0.48
N GLU A 73 -25.09 -10.25 -1.68
CA GLU A 73 -23.95 -10.96 -2.30
C GLU A 73 -22.61 -10.44 -1.73
N LEU A 74 -21.72 -11.35 -1.33
CA LEU A 74 -20.37 -11.01 -0.87
C LEU A 74 -19.52 -10.56 -2.05
N ASN A 75 -18.72 -9.52 -1.87
CA ASN A 75 -17.80 -9.05 -2.91
C ASN A 75 -16.40 -9.59 -2.63
N PRO A 76 -15.72 -10.18 -3.63
CA PRO A 76 -14.31 -10.46 -3.53
C PRO A 76 -13.51 -9.16 -3.56
N TRP A 77 -12.41 -9.15 -2.83
CA TRP A 77 -11.37 -8.12 -2.95
C TRP A 77 -10.00 -8.78 -2.89
N HIS A 78 -9.03 -8.13 -3.52
CA HIS A 78 -7.64 -8.54 -3.55
C HIS A 78 -6.76 -7.30 -3.52
N PHE A 79 -5.88 -7.20 -2.53
CA PHE A 79 -4.90 -6.14 -2.47
C PHE A 79 -3.51 -6.76 -2.37
N SER A 80 -2.63 -6.32 -3.27
CA SER A 80 -1.24 -6.79 -3.34
C SER A 80 -0.29 -5.60 -3.47
N TYR A 81 0.59 -5.41 -2.50
CA TYR A 81 1.55 -4.31 -2.49
C TYR A 81 2.84 -4.62 -1.72
N ARG A 82 3.88 -3.84 -2.06
CA ARG A 82 5.19 -3.86 -1.41
C ARG A 82 5.60 -2.44 -1.04
N VAL A 83 6.36 -2.30 0.04
CA VAL A 83 7.11 -1.07 0.35
C VAL A 83 8.59 -1.43 0.22
N ILE A 84 9.28 -0.76 -0.70
CA ILE A 84 10.59 -1.16 -1.19
C ILE A 84 11.58 -0.02 -0.95
N LYS A 85 12.75 -0.36 -0.44
CA LYS A 85 13.95 0.45 -0.52
C LYS A 85 14.76 0.04 -1.74
N ARG A 86 14.88 0.95 -2.69
CA ARG A 86 15.66 0.78 -3.93
C ARG A 86 16.98 1.53 -3.83
N THR A 87 18.09 0.87 -4.16
CA THR A 87 19.41 1.47 -4.27
C THR A 87 19.82 1.55 -5.72
N LEU A 88 20.13 2.76 -6.18
CA LEU A 88 20.61 3.04 -7.53
C LEU A 88 22.12 3.29 -7.53
N ASP A 89 22.79 2.85 -8.59
CA ASP A 89 24.18 3.23 -8.86
C ASP A 89 24.29 4.69 -9.36
N GLU A 90 25.51 5.12 -9.66
CA GLU A 90 25.78 6.49 -10.14
C GLU A 90 25.21 6.77 -11.54
N THR A 91 24.92 5.72 -12.30
CA THR A 91 24.33 5.78 -13.64
C THR A 91 22.80 5.66 -13.62
N GLY A 92 22.20 5.42 -12.44
CA GLY A 92 20.77 5.28 -12.25
C GLY A 92 20.23 3.85 -12.41
N ASN A 93 21.08 2.83 -12.56
CA ASN A 93 20.61 1.45 -12.61
C ASN A 93 20.26 0.93 -11.22
N VAL A 94 19.25 0.06 -11.15
CA VAL A 94 18.87 -0.63 -9.92
C VAL A 94 19.95 -1.64 -9.55
N VAL A 95 20.54 -1.46 -8.37
CA VAL A 95 21.52 -2.39 -7.80
C VAL A 95 20.84 -3.34 -6.81
N ILE A 96 19.96 -2.80 -5.97
CA ILE A 96 19.29 -3.54 -4.89
C ILE A 96 17.85 -3.03 -4.75
N ASP A 97 16.90 -3.95 -4.68
CA ASP A 97 15.56 -3.73 -4.13
C ASP A 97 15.42 -4.58 -2.88
N ALA A 98 15.05 -3.96 -1.76
CA ALA A 98 14.81 -4.64 -0.50
C ALA A 98 13.43 -4.25 0.04
N ASP A 99 12.63 -5.25 0.42
CA ASP A 99 11.33 -4.99 1.04
C ASP A 99 11.50 -4.47 2.47
N MET A 100 10.81 -3.37 2.79
CA MET A 100 10.78 -2.75 4.13
C MET A 100 9.72 -3.39 5.03
N ILE A 101 8.75 -4.06 4.43
CA ILE A 101 7.66 -4.81 5.07
C ILE A 101 7.59 -6.20 4.44
N ILE A 102 6.95 -7.15 5.10
CA ILE A 102 6.53 -8.38 4.41
C ILE A 102 5.56 -7.95 3.29
N PRO A 103 5.78 -8.32 2.02
CA PRO A 103 4.84 -8.05 0.95
C PRO A 103 3.42 -8.47 1.34
N TYR A 104 2.47 -7.56 1.19
CA TYR A 104 1.07 -7.85 1.43
C TYR A 104 0.46 -8.39 0.15
N ASP A 105 -0.20 -9.54 0.21
CA ASP A 105 -0.83 -10.21 -0.93
C ASP A 105 -1.99 -11.06 -0.42
N GLU A 106 -3.16 -10.44 -0.25
CA GLU A 106 -4.32 -11.12 0.33
C GLU A 106 -5.60 -10.90 -0.45
N LYS A 107 -6.34 -12.00 -0.62
CA LYS A 107 -7.61 -12.09 -1.34
C LYS A 107 -8.68 -12.71 -0.44
N HIS A 108 -9.78 -12.01 -0.25
CA HIS A 108 -10.86 -12.41 0.65
C HIS A 108 -12.23 -12.01 0.11
N LEU A 109 -13.27 -12.35 0.86
CA LEU A 109 -14.64 -11.89 0.68
C LEU A 109 -15.03 -10.98 1.86
N SER A 110 -15.81 -9.93 1.60
CA SER A 110 -16.48 -9.17 2.65
C SER A 110 -17.82 -8.61 2.17
N ASN A 111 -18.57 -8.02 3.09
CA ASN A 111 -19.78 -7.27 2.74
C ASN A 111 -19.42 -6.13 1.77
N PRO A 112 -20.32 -5.80 0.81
CA PRO A 112 -20.12 -4.67 -0.08
C PRO A 112 -20.12 -3.34 0.68
N ASN A 113 -19.43 -2.33 0.12
CA ASN A 113 -19.38 -0.95 0.61
C ASN A 113 -18.82 -0.81 2.04
N VAL A 114 -17.89 -1.69 2.43
CA VAL A 114 -17.15 -1.59 3.69
C VAL A 114 -15.67 -1.34 3.42
N ARG A 115 -14.99 -0.73 4.40
CA ARG A 115 -13.52 -0.71 4.42
C ARG A 115 -13.03 -2.11 4.80
N ALA A 116 -12.61 -2.87 3.80
CA ALA A 116 -12.11 -4.23 3.93
C ALA A 116 -10.81 -4.29 4.71
N ILE A 117 -9.88 -3.36 4.46
CA ILE A 117 -8.59 -3.30 5.17
C ILE A 117 -8.24 -1.88 5.58
N ASN A 118 -7.59 -1.76 6.74
CA ASN A 118 -6.81 -0.60 7.14
C ASN A 118 -5.48 -1.13 7.70
N ASN A 119 -4.39 -0.92 6.96
CA ASN A 119 -3.06 -1.36 7.33
C ASN A 119 -2.14 -0.15 7.51
N THR A 120 -1.77 0.13 8.76
CA THR A 120 -0.99 1.31 9.13
C THR A 120 0.43 0.91 9.54
N TYR A 121 1.42 1.58 8.97
CA TYR A 121 2.84 1.43 9.28
C TYR A 121 3.40 2.72 9.84
N LYS A 122 4.26 2.60 10.85
CA LYS A 122 5.06 3.73 11.37
C LYS A 122 6.49 3.61 10.86
N ILE A 123 6.97 4.65 10.18
CA ILE A 123 8.29 4.73 9.56
C ILE A 123 9.11 5.80 10.27
N VAL A 124 10.36 5.49 10.63
CA VAL A 124 11.28 6.44 11.27
C VAL A 124 12.64 6.44 10.59
N MET A 125 13.30 7.59 10.55
CA MET A 125 14.71 7.69 10.16
C MET A 125 15.59 7.16 11.30
N LYS A 126 16.35 6.10 11.04
CA LYS A 126 17.33 5.54 11.97
C LYS A 126 18.61 5.19 11.22
N GLU A 127 19.75 5.70 11.70
CA GLU A 127 21.07 5.40 11.11
C GLU A 127 21.16 5.77 9.62
N LYS A 128 20.52 6.87 9.21
CA LYS A 128 20.41 7.33 7.80
C LYS A 128 19.61 6.38 6.90
N ASP A 129 18.68 5.63 7.48
CA ASP A 129 17.77 4.72 6.78
C ASP A 129 16.34 4.85 7.31
N TYR A 130 15.34 4.85 6.44
CA TYR A 130 13.95 4.78 6.89
C TYR A 130 13.59 3.33 7.19
N LYS A 131 13.12 3.07 8.41
CA LYS A 131 12.76 1.73 8.89
C LYS A 131 11.32 1.72 9.38
N VAL A 132 10.60 0.65 9.05
CA VAL A 132 9.28 0.38 9.65
C VAL A 132 9.49 -0.16 11.05
N VAL A 133 8.86 0.48 12.04
CA VAL A 133 9.03 0.14 13.47
C VAL A 133 7.74 -0.33 14.13
N SER A 134 6.60 -0.14 13.47
CA SER A 134 5.31 -0.63 13.95
C SER A 134 4.40 -0.91 12.77
N ASN A 135 3.51 -1.88 12.96
CA ASN A 135 2.42 -2.21 12.07
C ASN A 135 1.12 -2.40 12.87
N SER A 136 0.01 -1.97 12.32
CA SER A 136 -1.34 -2.20 12.85
C SER A 136 -2.27 -2.51 11.68
N LEU A 137 -2.71 -3.76 11.59
CA LEU A 137 -3.62 -4.25 10.57
C LEU A 137 -5.00 -4.50 11.17
N SER A 138 -6.03 -3.90 10.56
CA SER A 138 -7.44 -4.20 10.81
C SER A 138 -8.06 -4.67 9.50
N GLN A 139 -8.71 -5.81 9.53
CA GLN A 139 -9.40 -6.39 8.36
C GLN A 139 -10.86 -6.67 8.71
N GLN A 140 -11.71 -6.62 7.70
CA GLN A 140 -13.12 -6.99 7.76
C GLN A 140 -13.34 -8.13 6.78
N PHE A 141 -13.62 -9.31 7.31
CA PHE A 141 -13.92 -10.51 6.55
C PHE A 141 -15.43 -10.77 6.55
N TYR A 142 -15.85 -11.73 5.74
CA TYR A 142 -17.11 -12.41 5.96
C TYR A 142 -17.06 -13.26 7.25
N GLU A 143 -18.16 -13.28 8.02
CA GLU A 143 -18.35 -14.19 9.17
C GLU A 143 -19.01 -15.51 8.75
#